data_AF-A0A955WP34-F1
#
_entry.id   AF-A0A955WP34-F1
#
_cell.length_a   1.000
_cell.length_b   1.000
_cell.length_c   1.000
_cell.angle_alpha   90.00
_cell.angle_beta   90.00
_cell.angle_gamma   90.00
#
_symmetry.space_group_name_H-M   'P 1'
#
loop_
_entity.id
_entity.type
_entity.pdbx_description
1 polymer ?
#
loop_
_entity_poly.entity_id
_entity_poly.type
_entity_poly.pdbx_seq_one_letter_code
_entity_poly.pdbx_strand_id
1 'polypeptide(L)'
;MTGVGLGLAFAALVFILGASIGSFLNVVIYRLPAGLSIVRPASRCPACETPIRARHNVPVLGWLMLRGRCAACGVAISARYALVELAMGVLALALFADLSGGLLTAELLVSPDFLLDVAGPFVVYLTFLAGL
;
A
#
# COMPACT_ATOMS: atom_id res chain seq x y z
N MET A 1 0.74 -23.08 -18.88
CA MET A 1 0.90 -21.62 -19.08
C MET A 1 -0.03 -20.78 -18.19
N THR A 2 -1.03 -21.37 -17.52
CA THR A 2 -1.98 -20.67 -16.63
C THR A 2 -1.45 -20.38 -15.22
N GLY A 3 -0.56 -21.22 -14.67
CA GLY A 3 -0.05 -21.06 -13.30
C GLY A 3 0.87 -19.86 -13.07
N VAL A 4 1.72 -19.53 -14.05
CA VAL A 4 2.68 -18.41 -13.93
C VAL A 4 1.96 -17.05 -13.95
N GLY A 5 0.96 -16.88 -14.81
CA GLY A 5 0.18 -15.65 -14.88
C GLY A 5 -0.59 -15.37 -13.58
N LEU A 6 -1.15 -16.41 -12.97
CA LEU A 6 -1.87 -16.30 -11.70
C LEU A 6 -0.93 -15.94 -10.54
N GLY A 7 0.25 -16.58 -10.48
CA GLY A 7 1.27 -16.27 -9.46
C GLY A 7 1.74 -14.81 -9.52
N LEU A 8 1.98 -14.29 -10.72
CA LEU A 8 2.37 -12.88 -10.91
C LEU A 8 1.26 -11.90 -10.50
N ALA A 9 0.00 -12.21 -10.85
CA ALA A 9 -1.14 -11.38 -10.43
C ALA A 9 -1.26 -11.34 -8.89
N PHE A 10 -1.02 -12.47 -8.23
CA PHE A 10 -1.07 -12.54 -6.78
C PHE A 10 0.10 -11.81 -6.11
N ALA A 11 1.32 -11.96 -6.62
CA ALA A 11 2.47 -11.19 -6.15
C ALA A 11 2.20 -9.68 -6.27
N ALA A 12 1.66 -9.22 -7.40
CA ALA A 12 1.28 -7.83 -7.57
C ALA A 12 0.24 -7.37 -6.53
N LEU A 13 -0.77 -8.19 -6.24
CA LEU A 13 -1.78 -7.91 -5.21
C LEU A 13 -1.15 -7.78 -3.82
N VAL A 14 -0.30 -8.72 -3.42
CA VAL A 14 0.41 -8.71 -2.13
C VAL A 14 1.26 -7.45 -1.99
N PHE A 15 2.00 -7.11 -3.05
CA PHE A 15 2.81 -5.89 -3.07
C PHE A 15 1.94 -4.63 -2.88
N ILE A 16 0.84 -4.52 -3.63
CA ILE A 16 -0.07 -3.38 -3.55
C ILE A 16 -0.67 -3.25 -2.15
N LEU A 17 -1.06 -4.38 -1.53
CA LEU A 17 -1.58 -4.39 -0.17
C LEU A 17 -0.51 -3.94 0.84
N GLY A 18 0.68 -4.52 0.78
CA GLY A 18 1.79 -4.12 1.64
C GLY A 18 2.14 -2.64 1.50
N ALA A 19 2.21 -2.13 0.27
CA ALA A 19 2.45 -0.72 0.00
C ALA A 19 1.33 0.19 0.53
N SER A 20 0.07 -0.25 0.44
CA SER A 20 -1.08 0.49 0.98
C SER A 20 -1.05 0.56 2.51
N ILE A 21 -0.65 -0.54 3.17
CA ILE A 21 -0.37 -0.54 4.62
C ILE A 21 0.75 0.44 4.94
N GLY A 22 1.85 0.44 4.18
CA GLY A 22 2.93 1.43 4.35
C GLY A 22 2.46 2.87 4.19
N SER A 23 1.56 3.14 3.25
CA SER A 23 0.96 4.46 3.05
C SER A 23 0.11 4.90 4.25
N PHE A 24 -0.69 3.99 4.80
CA PHE A 24 -1.45 4.24 6.03
C PHE A 24 -0.53 4.46 7.25
N LEU A 25 0.56 3.69 7.36
CA LEU A 25 1.53 3.85 8.45
C LEU A 25 2.17 5.24 8.44
N ASN A 26 2.40 5.86 7.28
CA ASN A 26 2.86 7.26 7.22
C ASN A 26 1.86 8.22 7.91
N VAL A 27 0.56 7.97 7.83
CA VAL A 27 -0.48 8.75 8.53
C VAL A 27 -0.41 8.47 10.04
N VAL A 28 -0.34 7.21 10.44
CA VAL A 28 -0.30 6.81 11.86
C VAL A 28 0.93 7.37 12.57
N ILE A 29 2.12 7.22 11.98
CA ILE A 29 3.40 7.69 12.55
C ILE A 29 3.36 9.20 12.85
N TYR A 30 2.71 9.97 11.99
CA TYR A 30 2.60 11.42 12.16
C TYR A 30 1.48 11.82 13.13
N ARG A 31 0.28 11.25 12.96
CA ARG A 31 -0.93 11.73 13.64
C ARG A 31 -1.11 11.18 15.04
N LEU A 32 -0.75 9.91 15.28
CA LEU A 32 -0.99 9.25 16.56
C LEU A 32 -0.22 9.91 17.72
N PRO A 33 1.09 10.21 17.61
CA PRO A 33 1.81 10.93 18.67
C PRO A 33 1.33 12.37 18.89
N ALA A 34 0.72 12.97 17.86
CA ALA A 34 0.17 14.32 17.90
C ALA A 34 -1.29 14.38 18.40
N GLY A 35 -1.90 13.24 18.75
CA GLY A 35 -3.30 13.17 19.17
C GLY A 35 -4.31 13.53 18.07
N LEU A 36 -3.89 13.49 16.80
CA LEU A 36 -4.72 13.84 15.65
C LEU A 36 -5.50 12.63 15.14
N SER A 37 -6.68 12.86 14.56
CA SER A 37 -7.47 11.78 13.96
C SER A 37 -6.76 11.17 12.74
N ILE A 38 -6.64 9.85 12.73
CA ILE A 38 -6.07 9.07 11.61
C ILE A 38 -7.06 8.91 10.44
N VAL A 39 -8.34 9.19 10.67
CA VAL A 39 -9.44 9.00 9.72
C VAL A 39 -9.69 10.28 8.92
N ARG A 40 -9.82 11.42 9.60
CA ARG A 40 -10.11 12.71 8.96
C ARG A 40 -9.28 13.82 9.58
N PRO A 41 -8.87 14.84 8.80
CA PRO A 41 -9.08 15.03 7.36
C PRO A 41 -8.18 14.12 6.49
N ALA A 42 -8.40 14.11 5.18
CA ALA A 42 -7.55 13.37 4.22
C ALA A 42 -6.08 13.86 4.22
N SER A 43 -5.18 13.12 3.56
CA SER A 43 -3.77 13.48 3.38
C SER A 43 -3.64 14.86 2.71
N ARG A 44 -2.68 15.67 3.18
CA ARG A 44 -2.46 17.05 2.74
C ARG A 44 -0.98 17.34 2.56
N CYS A 45 -0.66 18.32 1.72
CA CYS A 45 0.70 18.83 1.63
C CYS A 45 1.14 19.46 2.96
N PRO A 46 2.36 19.20 3.47
CA PRO A 46 2.84 19.78 4.71
C PRO A 46 3.15 21.29 4.62
N ALA A 47 3.26 21.85 3.41
CA ALA A 47 3.61 23.26 3.23
C ALA A 47 2.39 24.13 2.89
N CYS A 48 1.55 23.72 1.94
CA CYS A 48 0.41 24.52 1.47
C CYS A 48 -0.95 23.97 1.91
N GLU A 49 -0.96 22.86 2.66
CA GLU A 49 -2.15 22.17 3.17
C GLU A 49 -3.20 21.74 2.15
N THR A 50 -2.91 21.89 0.84
CA THR A 50 -3.81 21.44 -0.21
C THR A 50 -4.04 19.93 -0.08
N PRO A 51 -5.32 19.48 -0.08
CA PRO A 51 -5.64 18.06 -0.04
C PRO A 51 -4.98 17.31 -1.20
N ILE A 52 -4.40 16.14 -0.90
CA ILE A 52 -3.82 15.26 -1.91
C ILE A 52 -4.96 14.55 -2.63
N ARG A 53 -5.03 14.71 -3.96
CA ARG A 53 -6.01 14.02 -4.81
C ARG A 53 -5.77 12.51 -4.75
N ALA A 54 -6.82 11.70 -4.80
CA ALA A 54 -6.72 10.23 -4.71
C ALA A 54 -5.69 9.62 -5.67
N ARG A 55 -5.66 10.08 -6.93
CA ARG A 55 -4.67 9.64 -7.94
C ARG A 55 -3.20 9.96 -7.61
N HIS A 56 -2.95 10.96 -6.76
CA HIS A 56 -1.61 11.31 -6.28
C HIS A 56 -1.26 10.60 -4.97
N ASN A 57 -2.24 9.93 -4.35
CA ASN A 57 -2.11 9.16 -3.12
C ASN A 57 -2.01 7.65 -3.40
N VAL A 58 -1.70 7.26 -4.64
CA VAL A 58 -1.41 5.85 -5.00
C VAL A 58 -0.01 5.51 -4.47
N PRO A 59 0.14 4.47 -3.62
CA PRO A 59 1.42 4.15 -2.99
C PRO A 59 2.56 4.02 -4.01
N VAL A 60 3.71 4.62 -3.71
CA VAL A 60 4.93 4.73 -4.53
C VAL A 60 4.73 5.53 -5.83
N LEU A 61 3.73 5.17 -6.64
CA LEU A 61 3.44 5.74 -7.95
C LEU A 61 3.08 7.23 -7.88
N GLY A 62 2.28 7.64 -6.90
CA GLY A 62 1.89 9.05 -6.75
C GLY A 62 3.09 9.96 -6.57
N TRP A 63 4.06 9.54 -5.75
CA TRP A 63 5.31 10.27 -5.54
C TRP A 63 6.18 10.28 -6.80
N LEU A 64 6.31 9.14 -7.50
CA LEU A 64 7.09 9.03 -8.73
C LEU A 64 6.51 9.90 -9.87
N MET A 65 5.19 9.86 -10.07
CA MET A 65 4.50 10.66 -11.09
C MET A 65 4.67 12.17 -10.86
N LEU A 66 4.66 12.59 -9.59
CA LEU A 66 4.89 13.97 -9.21
C LEU A 66 6.37 14.34 -9.04
N ARG A 67 7.29 13.38 -9.28
CA ARG A 67 8.74 13.53 -9.12
C ARG A 67 9.12 14.08 -7.74
N GLY A 68 8.42 13.60 -6.70
CA GLY A 68 8.61 14.01 -5.32
C GLY A 68 8.27 15.47 -5.03
N ARG A 69 7.29 16.05 -5.73
CA ARG A 69 6.86 17.45 -5.52
C ARG A 69 5.35 17.55 -5.32
N CYS A 70 4.91 18.58 -4.60
CA CYS A 70 3.49 18.87 -4.49
C CYS A 70 2.94 19.35 -5.83
N ALA A 71 1.80 18.80 -6.26
CA ALA A 71 1.12 19.22 -7.49
C ALA A 71 0.56 20.65 -7.46
N ALA A 72 0.41 21.25 -6.28
CA ALA A 72 -0.14 22.60 -6.11
C ALA A 72 0.96 23.65 -5.94
N CYS A 73 1.85 23.48 -4.96
CA CYS A 73 2.87 24.48 -4.63
C CYS A 73 4.30 24.12 -5.07
N GLY A 74 4.54 22.92 -5.62
CA GLY A 74 5.87 22.50 -6.11
C GLY A 74 6.91 22.19 -5.04
N VAL A 75 6.58 22.33 -3.75
CA VAL A 75 7.47 21.99 -2.63
C VAL A 75 7.90 20.52 -2.72
N ALA A 76 9.15 20.25 -2.35
CA ALA A 76 9.64 18.88 -2.29
C ALA A 76 8.89 18.09 -1.21
N ILE A 77 8.41 16.90 -1.57
CA ILE A 77 7.82 15.91 -0.68
C ILE A 77 8.88 14.85 -0.41
N SER A 78 9.14 14.60 0.87
CA SER A 78 10.19 13.67 1.30
C SER A 78 10.07 12.31 0.63
N ALA A 79 11.19 11.75 0.17
CA ALA A 79 11.24 10.39 -0.36
C ALA A 79 10.88 9.33 0.70
N ARG A 80 10.93 9.69 1.99
CA ARG A 80 10.52 8.81 3.10
C ARG A 80 9.14 8.20 2.88
N TYR A 81 8.18 8.96 2.36
CA TYR A 81 6.83 8.45 2.10
C TYR A 81 6.85 7.27 1.13
N ALA A 82 7.48 7.45 -0.03
CA ALA A 82 7.60 6.41 -1.05
C ALA A 82 8.48 5.24 -0.59
N LEU A 83 9.53 5.50 0.18
CA LEU A 83 10.41 4.44 0.70
C LEU A 83 9.70 3.55 1.72
N VAL A 84 8.90 4.11 2.62
CA VAL A 84 8.10 3.32 3.59
C VAL A 84 7.07 2.46 2.86
N GLU A 85 6.39 3.02 1.86
CA GLU A 85 5.44 2.29 1.02
C GLU A 85 6.12 1.15 0.26
N LEU A 86 7.25 1.42 -0.39
CA LEU A 86 8.02 0.42 -1.12
C LEU A 86 8.55 -0.67 -0.19
N ALA A 87 9.11 -0.29 0.97
CA ALA A 87 9.64 -1.24 1.95
C ALA A 87 8.54 -2.19 2.45
N MET A 88 7.35 -1.68 2.78
CA MET A 88 6.24 -2.52 3.22
C MET A 88 5.71 -3.43 2.10
N GLY A 89 5.65 -2.94 0.86
CA GLY A 89 5.30 -3.79 -0.30
C GLY A 89 6.32 -4.92 -0.53
N VAL A 90 7.62 -4.63 -0.44
CA VAL A 90 8.70 -5.61 -0.58
C VAL A 90 8.70 -6.61 0.58
N LEU A 91 8.49 -6.15 1.82
CA LEU A 91 8.39 -7.03 2.99
C LEU A 91 7.20 -7.97 2.87
N ALA A 92 6.04 -7.48 2.43
CA ALA A 92 4.87 -8.32 2.18
C ALA A 92 5.15 -9.39 1.12
N LEU A 93 5.83 -9.02 0.02
CA LEU A 93 6.27 -9.99 -0.99
C LEU A 93 7.25 -11.02 -0.45
N ALA A 94 8.22 -10.60 0.36
CA ALA A 94 9.22 -11.50 0.94
C ALA A 94 8.57 -12.51 1.90
N LEU A 95 7.67 -12.04 2.76
CA LEU A 95 6.88 -12.90 3.66
C LEU A 95 5.99 -13.87 2.88
N PHE A 96 5.33 -13.37 1.83
CA PHE A 96 4.51 -14.22 0.97
C PHE A 96 5.36 -15.30 0.30
N ALA A 97 6.50 -14.95 -0.29
CA ALA A 97 7.38 -15.91 -0.95
C ALA A 97 7.94 -16.95 0.03
N ASP A 98 8.30 -16.57 1.25
CA ASP A 98 8.78 -17.50 2.28
C ASP A 98 7.67 -18.48 2.71
N LEU A 99 6.48 -17.96 3.03
CA LEU A 99 5.34 -18.78 3.48
C LEU A 99 4.77 -19.69 2.39
N SER A 100 4.84 -19.28 1.13
CA SER A 100 4.32 -20.05 -0.02
C SER A 100 5.34 -21.02 -0.62
N GLY A 101 6.58 -21.06 -0.11
CA GLY A 101 7.65 -21.91 -0.65
C GLY A 101 8.24 -21.40 -1.98
N GLY A 102 8.06 -20.11 -2.29
CA GLY A 102 8.60 -19.43 -3.46
C GLY A 102 7.59 -18.47 -4.13
N LEU A 103 8.08 -17.57 -4.99
CA LEU A 103 7.26 -16.52 -5.62
C LEU A 103 6.23 -17.04 -6.67
N LEU A 104 6.26 -18.34 -7.02
CA LEU A 104 5.60 -18.90 -8.22
C LEU A 104 4.93 -20.27 -8.03
N THR A 105 4.73 -20.74 -6.80
CA THR A 105 4.14 -22.06 -6.50
C THR A 105 2.61 -22.02 -6.58
N ALA A 106 2.08 -22.13 -7.80
CA ALA A 106 0.65 -22.08 -8.11
C ALA A 106 -0.22 -23.16 -7.42
N GLU A 107 0.36 -24.26 -6.92
CA GLU A 107 -0.41 -25.34 -6.28
C GLU A 107 -0.90 -25.00 -4.86
N LEU A 108 -0.15 -24.19 -4.10
CA LEU A 108 -0.59 -23.74 -2.77
C LEU A 108 -1.61 -22.60 -2.86
N LEU A 109 -1.66 -21.89 -3.99
CA LEU A 109 -2.52 -20.73 -4.24
C LEU A 109 -3.99 -21.10 -4.51
N VAL A 110 -4.27 -22.37 -4.80
CA VAL A 110 -5.60 -22.91 -5.13
C VAL A 110 -6.19 -23.67 -3.93
N SER A 111 -5.46 -23.77 -2.81
CA SER A 111 -6.03 -24.35 -1.60
C SER A 111 -7.17 -23.47 -1.08
N PRO A 112 -8.32 -24.05 -0.68
CA PRO A 112 -9.45 -23.28 -0.18
C PRO A 112 -9.12 -22.46 1.08
N ASP A 113 -8.10 -22.88 1.84
CA ASP A 113 -7.63 -22.19 3.05
C ASP A 113 -7.00 -20.82 2.73
N PHE A 114 -6.31 -20.72 1.59
CA PHE A 114 -5.61 -19.50 1.18
C PHE A 114 -6.53 -18.32 0.87
N LEU A 115 -7.73 -18.60 0.33
CA LEU A 115 -8.74 -17.56 0.06
C LEU A 115 -9.24 -16.94 1.37
N LEU A 116 -9.37 -17.74 2.43
CA LEU A 116 -9.79 -17.26 3.75
C LEU A 116 -8.65 -16.48 4.44
N ASP A 117 -7.42 -16.97 4.34
CA ASP A 117 -6.26 -16.39 5.03
C ASP A 117 -5.77 -15.07 4.40
N VAL A 118 -5.90 -14.89 3.07
CA VAL A 118 -5.42 -13.68 2.38
C VAL A 118 -6.54 -12.80 1.85
N ALA A 119 -7.59 -13.36 1.24
CA ALA A 119 -8.69 -12.55 0.74
C ALA A 119 -9.60 -12.04 1.88
N GLY A 120 -9.67 -12.76 3.01
CA GLY A 120 -10.39 -12.32 4.21
C GLY A 120 -9.88 -10.99 4.77
N PRO A 121 -8.59 -10.88 5.16
CA PRO A 121 -7.99 -9.62 5.59
C PRO A 121 -8.08 -8.52 4.53
N PHE A 122 -8.01 -8.89 3.24
CA PHE A 122 -8.14 -7.95 2.13
C PHE A 122 -9.54 -7.34 2.01
N VAL A 123 -10.61 -8.15 2.14
CA VAL A 123 -12.00 -7.66 2.15
C VAL A 123 -12.26 -6.80 3.39
N VAL A 124 -11.68 -7.16 4.54
CA VAL A 124 -11.74 -6.32 5.76
C VAL A 124 -11.01 -4.99 5.53
N TYR A 125 -9.82 -5.01 4.95
CA TYR A 125 -9.07 -3.79 4.64
C TYR A 125 -9.79 -2.88 3.62
N LEU A 126 -10.39 -3.47 2.58
CA LEU A 126 -11.17 -2.73 1.58
C LEU A 126 -12.46 -2.17 2.14
N THR A 127 -13.13 -2.86 3.08
CA THR A 127 -14.30 -2.28 3.77
C THR A 127 -13.90 -1.12 4.67
N PHE A 128 -12.72 -1.15 5.29
CA PHE A 128 -12.15 -0.01 6.00
C PHE A 128 -11.80 1.17 5.07
N LEU A 129 -11.26 0.91 3.88
CA LEU A 129 -10.97 1.95 2.88
C LEU A 129 -12.23 2.53 2.22
N ALA A 130 -13.25 1.70 1.97
CA ALA A 130 -14.50 2.11 1.33
C ALA A 130 -15.49 2.79 2.29
N GLY A 131 -15.29 2.65 3.61
CA GLY A 131 -16.10 3.29 4.66
C GLY A 131 -15.61 4.68 5.12
N LEU A 132 -14.64 5.29 4.42
CA LEU A 132 -14.04 6.60 4.74
C LEU A 132 -14.53 7.76 3.86
#